data_AF-A0A8X7QX77-F1
#
_entry.id   AF-A0A8X7QX77-F1
#
_cell.length_a   1.000
_cell.length_b   1.000
_cell.length_c   1.000
_cell.angle_alpha   90.00
_cell.angle_beta   90.00
_cell.angle_gamma   90.00
#
_symmetry.space_group_name_H-M   'P 1'
#
loop_
_entity.id
_entity.type
_entity.pdbx_description
1 polymer ?
#
loop_
_entity_poly.entity_id
_entity_poly.type
_entity_poly.pdbx_seq_one_letter_code
_entity_poly.pdbx_strand_id
1 'polypeptide(L)' 'MDSQLDRLDSLEDLLDVIAVENPMMQRALNERRAALGMPIRNPEDANPDRSQLSTATDYFDNM' A
#
# COMPACT_ATOMS: atom_id res chain seq x y z
N MET A 1 9.39 -12.22 -14.52
CA MET A 1 9.61 -12.35 -13.06
C MET A 1 9.01 -11.14 -12.34
N ASP A 2 8.01 -10.48 -12.95
CA ASP A 2 7.70 -9.09 -12.65
C ASP A 2 6.32 -8.94 -11.99
N SER A 3 5.38 -9.84 -12.30
CA SER A 3 4.01 -9.79 -11.77
C SER A 3 3.89 -9.97 -10.26
N GLN A 4 4.87 -10.61 -9.60
CA GLN A 4 4.87 -10.75 -8.14
C GLN A 4 5.38 -9.50 -7.44
N LEU A 5 6.38 -8.81 -8.01
CA LEU A 5 6.88 -7.55 -7.50
C LEU A 5 5.85 -6.45 -7.74
N ASP A 6 5.26 -6.39 -8.93
CA ASP A 6 4.18 -5.46 -9.26
C ASP A 6 2.96 -5.65 -8.35
N ARG A 7 2.66 -6.89 -7.96
CA ARG A 7 1.56 -7.22 -7.05
C ARG A 7 1.84 -6.79 -5.61
N LEU A 8 3.09 -6.88 -5.15
CA LEU A 8 3.48 -6.39 -3.84
C LEU A 8 3.47 -4.86 -3.81
N ASP A 9 3.97 -4.20 -4.85
CA ASP A 9 3.98 -2.74 -4.97
C ASP A 9 2.54 -2.19 -5.01
N SER A 10 1.64 -2.83 -5.77
CA SER A 10 0.21 -2.46 -5.82
C SER A 10 -0.53 -2.69 -4.48
N LEU A 11 -0.20 -3.76 -3.75
CA LEU A 11 -0.76 -3.98 -2.41
C LEU A 11 -0.24 -2.93 -1.42
N GLU A 12 1.03 -2.55 -1.53
CA GLU A 12 1.66 -1.58 -0.63
C GLU A 12 1.14 -0.16 -0.87
N ASP A 13 0.92 0.24 -2.12
CA ASP A 13 0.25 1.49 -2.49
C ASP A 13 -1.19 1.53 -1.97
N LEU A 14 -1.93 0.42 -2.06
CA LEU A 14 -3.24 0.33 -1.47
C LEU A 14 -3.21 0.49 0.06
N LEU A 15 -2.30 -0.22 0.72
CA LEU A 15 -2.16 -0.13 2.17
C LEU A 15 -1.80 1.30 2.62
N ASP A 16 -1.03 2.06 1.82
CA ASP A 16 -0.80 3.48 2.07
C ASP A 16 -2.07 4.32 1.92
N VAL A 17 -2.88 4.11 0.88
CA VAL A 17 -4.15 4.84 0.67
C VAL A 17 -5.11 4.66 1.84
N ILE A 18 -5.25 3.44 2.37
CA ILE A 18 -6.12 3.19 3.54
C ILE A 18 -5.48 3.65 4.85
N ALA A 19 -4.14 3.73 4.92
CA ALA A 19 -3.41 4.20 6.08
C ALA A 19 -3.42 5.73 6.22
N VAL A 20 -3.80 6.49 5.17
CA VAL A 20 -4.03 7.95 5.24
C VAL A 20 -4.96 8.31 6.39
N GLU A 21 -6.02 7.52 6.59
CA GLU A 21 -7.02 7.75 7.63
C GLU A 21 -6.72 7.00 8.94
N ASN A 22 -5.61 6.24 9.01
CA ASN A 22 -5.22 5.48 10.20
C ASN A 22 -3.72 5.63 10.53
N PRO A 23 -3.37 6.56 11.44
CA PRO A 23 -1.99 6.81 11.86
C PRO A 23 -1.27 5.60 12.49
N MET A 24 -2.03 4.71 13.14
CA MET A 24 -1.46 3.48 13.72
C MET A 24 -1.04 2.51 12.60
N MET A 25 -1.85 2.41 11.56
CA MET A 25 -1.58 1.54 10.42
C MET A 25 -0.39 2.06 9.61
N GLN A 26 -0.30 3.37 9.39
CA GLN A 26 0.86 4.02 8.77
C GLN A 26 2.16 3.66 9.50
N ARG A 27 2.15 3.72 10.84
CA ARG A 27 3.33 3.38 11.64
C ARG A 27 3.74 1.92 11.44
N ALA A 28 2.79 0.99 11.49
CA ALA A 28 3.06 -0.43 11.31
C ALA A 28 3.61 -0.75 9.90
N LEU A 29 3.10 -0.10 8.86
CA LEU A 29 3.61 -0.24 7.49
C LEU A 29 5.04 0.29 7.36
N ASN A 30 5.33 1.43 7.98
CA ASN A 30 6.68 2.00 7.97
C ASN A 30 7.68 1.15 8.74
N GLU A 31 7.27 0.54 9.86
CA GLU A 31 8.10 -0.44 10.59
C GLU A 31 8.35 -1.70 9.74
N ARG A 32 7.34 -2.20 9.01
CA ARG A 32 7.50 -3.31 8.05
C ARG A 32 8.48 -2.95 6.93
N ARG A 33 8.38 -1.76 6.33
CA ARG A 33 9.29 -1.29 5.28
C ARG A 33 10.73 -1.24 5.75
N ALA A 34 10.94 -0.68 6.94
CA ALA A 34 12.25 -0.63 7.57
C ALA A 34 12.84 -2.03 7.77
N ALA A 35 12.01 -3.02 8.17
CA ALA A 35 12.44 -4.42 8.31
C ALA A 35 12.77 -5.09 6.96
N LEU A 36 12.11 -4.68 5.87
CA LEU A 36 12.35 -5.19 4.52
C LEU A 36 13.45 -4.40 3.76
N GLY A 37 14.04 -3.36 4.39
CA GLY A 37 15.00 -2.47 3.72
C GLY A 37 14.37 -1.61 2.61
N MET A 38 13.04 -1.47 2.63
CA MET A 38 12.29 -0.65 1.69
C MET A 38 12.26 0.82 2.18
N PRO A 39 12.18 1.79 1.25
CA PRO A 39 12.03 3.18 1.61
C PRO A 39 10.71 3.38 2.37
N ILE A 40 10.79 4.11 3.48
CA ILE A 40 9.61 4.56 4.23
C ILE A 40 8.84 5.53 3.34
N ARG A 41 7.52 5.32 3.21
CA ARG A 41 6.61 6.19 2.47
C ARG A 41 5.62 6.84 3.42
N ASN A 42 5.29 8.10 3.17
CA ASN A 42 4.13 8.70 3.81
C ASN A 42 2.89 8.43 2.97
N PRO A 43 1.76 8.09 3.60
CA PRO A 43 0.49 7.90 2.93
C PRO A 43 -0.02 9.23 2.36
N GLU A 44 0.43 10.38 2.88
CA GLU A 44 0.19 11.70 2.27
C GLU A 44 0.92 11.88 0.93
N ASP A 45 2.05 11.19 0.71
CA ASP A 45 2.78 11.18 -0.56
C ASP A 45 2.20 10.14 -1.54
N ALA A 46 1.47 9.15 -1.02
CA ALA A 46 0.73 8.21 -1.84
C ALA A 46 -0.45 8.97 -2.46
N ASN A 47 -0.28 9.40 -3.71
CA ASN A 47 -1.36 10.01 -4.47
C ASN A 47 -2.52 8.99 -4.52
N PRO A 48 -3.70 9.29 -3.94
CA PRO A 48 -4.85 8.41 -4.01
C PRO A 48 -5.39 8.49 -5.42
N ASP A 49 -4.72 7.83 -6.36
CA ASP A 49 -5.30 7.57 -7.65
C ASP A 49 -6.53 6.70 -7.38
N ARG A 50 -7.71 7.29 -7.52
CA ARG A 50 -8.99 6.63 -7.21
C ARG A 50 -9.15 5.32 -7.99
N SER A 51 -8.44 5.18 -9.11
CA SER A 51 -8.34 3.92 -9.86
C SER A 51 -7.66 2.80 -9.08
N GLN A 52 -6.64 3.08 -8.25
CA GLN A 52 -6.01 2.09 -7.36
C GLN A 52 -6.97 1.60 -6.27
N LEU A 53 -7.82 2.49 -5.74
CA LEU A 53 -8.82 2.12 -4.73
C LEU A 53 -9.92 1.22 -5.31
N SER A 54 -10.32 1.42 -6.58
CA SER A 54 -11.23 0.49 -7.26
C SER A 54 -10.59 -0.89 -7.46
N THR A 55 -9.33 -0.95 -7.91
CA THR A 55 -8.59 -2.22 -8.05
C THR A 55 -8.38 -2.93 -6.72
N ALA A 56 -8.21 -2.17 -5.65
CA ALA A 56 -8.09 -2.68 -4.31
C ALA A 56 -9.37 -3.34 -3.78
N THR A 57 -10.51 -2.70 -4.02
CA THR A 57 -11.81 -3.25 -3.66
C THR A 57 -12.03 -4.55 -4.44
N ASP A 58 -11.68 -4.55 -5.73
CA ASP A 58 -11.72 -5.74 -6.59
C ASP A 58 -10.76 -6.86 -6.11
N TYR A 59 -9.56 -6.52 -5.64
CA TYR A 59 -8.59 -7.49 -5.12
C TYR A 59 -9.11 -8.27 -3.90
N PHE A 60 -9.79 -7.60 -2.98
CA PHE A 60 -10.37 -8.26 -1.80
C PHE A 60 -11.68 -8.99 -2.14
N ASP A 61 -12.44 -8.52 -3.12
CA ASP A 61 -13.65 -9.21 -3.62
C ASP A 61 -13.34 -10.50 -4.39
N ASN A 62 -12.16 -10.58 -5.02
CA ASN A 62 -11.74 -11.71 -5.85
C ASN A 62 -10.91 -12.77 -5.08
N MET A 63 -10.93 -12.76 -3.74
CA MET A 63 -10.28 -13.72 -2.84
C MET A 63 -11.20 -14.85 -2.38
#